data_AF-A0A6M3KAT8-F1
#
_entry.id   AF-A0A6M3KAT8-F1
#
_cell.length_a   1.000
_cell.length_b   1.000
_cell.length_c   1.000
_cell.angle_alpha   90.00
_cell.angle_beta   90.00
_cell.angle_gamma   90.00
#
_symmetry.space_group_name_H-M   'P 1'
#
loop_
_entity.id
_entity.type
_entity.pdbx_description
1 polymer ?
#
loop_
_entity_poly.entity_id
_entity_poly.type
_entity_poly.pdbx_seq_one_letter_code
_entity_poly.pdbx_strand_id
1 'polypeptide(L)'
;MAVKKEYIQKIVAVLLSEGKDAVLQQFDLNEETFNRYMRLAKEFNISTVDKGKIISQIIQNYTDKELEAIAKGGRIVPGYAKVPIISFEGERVRIGAITDTHIGSVDFHEERLYQAFDEFKKSKVDFVVHAGDVLEGMSNRPGHIYELSHLGYDLQKTYATEIFSQWTDTDIYAISGNHDRWYIKSSGANALGDIDKELKNFHFLGHDEGEISLKGKAVLRLWHGEDGSSYALCLDDKTEIFTDNGWKLFKDLKHNESVATLNPISNKLEFQLPSDYVIQDYDGEMISFQGQKYDMVVTPEHRMWVRREWKSKWEFIYAKNITKGRQWKINRIIPQWEGFNAEFIFLPLPSKIKTGKCTNYVDKVDMKLWAEFVGWMLSEGNISYANKRVEISQNRIINKIKCDRIIDLIKKMGFTYYQDAKKISISSKQLYEIFKDMGHSHEKLINSSLKNANKEVLFSLLNGLFLGDGTFKNGKYQNYTTNSKQLADDVQEILLKCGISAVI
;
A
#
# COMPACT_ATOMS: atom_id res chain seq x y z
N MET A 1 -11.62 31.58 34.13
CA MET A 1 -11.21 30.45 35.00
C MET A 1 -10.97 29.23 34.12
N ALA A 2 -9.86 28.51 34.31
CA ALA A 2 -9.63 27.25 33.61
C ALA A 2 -10.64 26.21 34.07
N VAL A 3 -11.30 25.53 33.12
CA VAL A 3 -12.28 24.48 33.45
C VAL A 3 -11.55 23.24 33.92
N LYS A 4 -11.89 22.74 35.12
CA LYS A 4 -11.21 21.59 35.74
C LYS A 4 -11.58 20.28 35.04
N LYS A 5 -10.62 19.35 34.94
CA LYS A 5 -10.79 18.00 34.38
C LYS A 5 -12.00 17.25 34.99
N GLU A 6 -12.17 17.34 36.31
CA GLU A 6 -13.28 16.72 37.06
C GLU A 6 -14.66 17.20 36.59
N TYR A 7 -14.76 18.47 36.19
CA TYR A 7 -16.01 19.04 35.69
C TYR A 7 -16.36 18.47 34.31
N ILE A 8 -15.35 18.35 33.44
CA ILE A 8 -15.51 17.71 32.12
C ILE A 8 -15.86 16.22 32.27
N GLN A 9 -15.30 15.51 33.25
CA GLN A 9 -15.65 14.11 33.52
C GLN A 9 -17.13 13.93 33.89
N LYS A 10 -17.69 14.84 34.70
CA LYS A 10 -19.12 14.82 35.05
C LYS A 10 -20.01 15.04 33.82
N ILE A 11 -19.63 15.99 32.97
CA ILE A 11 -20.35 16.27 31.72
C ILE A 11 -20.32 15.07 30.78
N VAL A 12 -19.16 14.42 30.63
CA VAL A 12 -19.03 13.22 29.80
C VAL A 12 -19.82 12.05 30.39
N ALA A 13 -19.86 11.90 31.72
CA ALA A 13 -20.65 10.85 32.36
C ALA A 13 -22.16 10.98 32.03
N VAL A 14 -22.72 12.19 32.14
CA VAL A 14 -24.13 12.46 31.79
C VAL A 14 -24.36 12.33 30.29
N LEU A 15 -23.39 12.73 29.45
CA LEU A 15 -23.47 12.53 28.01
C LEU A 15 -23.61 11.04 27.63
N LEU A 16 -22.88 10.17 28.35
CA LEU A 16 -22.89 8.73 28.10
C LEU A 16 -24.14 8.05 28.65
N SER A 17 -24.69 8.50 29.77
CA SER A 17 -25.89 7.89 30.37
C SER A 17 -27.21 8.38 29.75
N GLU A 18 -27.30 9.67 29.45
CA GLU A 18 -28.58 10.36 29.18
C GLU A 18 -28.60 11.13 27.85
N GLY A 19 -27.45 11.27 27.19
CA GLY A 19 -27.34 11.92 25.89
C GLY A 19 -27.15 13.45 25.94
N LYS A 20 -27.00 14.05 24.76
CA LYS A 20 -26.60 15.47 24.62
C LYS A 20 -27.61 16.44 25.21
N ASP A 21 -28.91 16.21 24.99
CA ASP A 21 -29.96 17.15 25.41
C ASP A 21 -30.05 17.25 26.94
N ALA A 22 -29.87 16.13 27.64
CA ALA A 22 -29.80 16.09 29.09
C ALA A 22 -28.59 16.88 29.63
N VAL A 23 -27.44 16.81 28.95
CA VAL A 23 -26.25 17.61 29.31
C VAL A 23 -26.50 19.11 29.16
N LEU A 24 -27.10 19.54 28.04
CA LEU A 24 -27.40 20.96 27.80
C LEU A 24 -28.35 21.50 28.87
N GLN A 25 -29.34 20.71 29.27
CA GLN A 25 -30.33 21.09 30.28
C GLN A 25 -29.78 21.05 31.72
N GLN A 26 -29.07 19.99 32.12
CA GLN A 26 -28.61 19.80 33.49
C GLN A 26 -27.44 20.72 33.87
N PHE A 27 -26.60 21.07 32.90
CA PHE A 27 -25.44 21.92 33.13
C PHE A 27 -25.63 23.36 32.62
N ASP A 28 -26.85 23.70 32.17
CA ASP A 28 -27.22 25.00 31.59
C ASP A 28 -26.20 25.48 30.54
N LEU A 29 -25.93 24.60 29.57
CA LEU A 29 -24.91 24.83 28.54
C LEU A 29 -25.57 25.14 27.19
N ASN A 30 -25.00 26.09 26.46
CA ASN A 30 -25.28 26.22 25.04
C ASN A 30 -24.43 25.23 24.22
N GLU A 31 -24.84 25.00 22.97
CA GLU A 31 -24.17 24.03 22.09
C GLU A 31 -22.68 24.36 21.85
N GLU A 32 -22.33 25.64 21.77
CA GLU A 32 -20.97 26.09 21.53
C GLU A 32 -20.06 25.74 22.72
N THR A 33 -20.56 25.92 23.94
CA THR A 33 -19.87 25.56 25.19
C THR A 33 -19.75 24.06 25.35
N PHE A 34 -20.81 23.31 25.02
CA PHE A 34 -20.77 21.84 24.99
C PHE A 34 -19.70 21.32 24.03
N ASN A 35 -19.65 21.84 22.80
CA ASN A 35 -18.64 21.45 21.81
C ASN A 35 -17.22 21.79 22.26
N ARG A 36 -17.03 22.94 22.93
CA ARG A 36 -15.75 23.29 23.58
C ARG A 36 -15.36 22.28 24.66
N TYR A 37 -16.30 21.82 25.48
CA TYR A 37 -16.06 20.83 26.52
C TYR A 37 -15.76 19.43 25.98
N MET A 38 -16.36 19.04 24.85
CA MET A 38 -16.01 17.80 24.16
C MET A 38 -14.59 17.83 23.55
N ARG A 39 -14.14 19.00 23.06
CA ARG A 39 -12.73 19.18 22.65
C ARG A 39 -11.77 19.04 23.84
N LEU A 40 -12.09 19.69 24.96
CA LEU A 40 -11.31 19.54 26.20
C LEU A 40 -11.31 18.10 26.75
N ALA A 41 -12.41 17.36 26.59
CA ALA A 41 -12.48 15.95 26.99
C ALA A 41 -11.44 15.10 26.23
N LYS A 42 -11.24 15.37 24.93
CA LYS A 42 -10.21 14.72 24.12
C LYS A 42 -8.80 15.10 24.57
N GLU A 43 -8.57 16.39 24.85
CA GLU A 43 -7.27 16.87 25.39
C GLU A 43 -6.95 16.26 26.76
N PHE A 44 -7.96 15.95 27.58
CA PHE A 44 -7.81 15.30 28.88
C PHE A 44 -7.80 13.76 28.84
N ASN A 45 -7.82 13.13 27.66
CA ASN A 45 -7.95 11.67 27.48
C ASN A 45 -9.18 11.07 28.18
N ILE A 46 -10.29 11.81 28.23
CA ILE A 46 -11.57 11.31 28.76
C ILE A 46 -12.33 10.67 27.61
N SER A 47 -12.60 9.36 27.71
CA SER A 47 -13.34 8.63 26.69
C SER A 47 -14.80 9.11 26.63
N THR A 48 -15.20 9.67 25.49
CA THR A 48 -16.59 10.06 25.20
C THR A 48 -17.36 8.96 24.47
N VAL A 49 -16.87 7.72 24.57
CA VAL A 49 -17.41 6.57 23.85
C VAL A 49 -18.17 5.68 24.82
N ASP A 50 -19.47 5.49 24.57
CA ASP A 50 -20.27 4.55 25.35
C ASP A 50 -19.92 3.12 24.92
N LYS A 51 -18.99 2.53 25.66
CA LYS A 51 -18.57 1.14 25.47
C LYS A 51 -19.75 0.17 25.61
N GLY A 52 -20.73 0.48 26.47
CA GLY A 52 -21.92 -0.35 26.65
C GLY A 52 -22.79 -0.34 25.40
N LYS A 53 -23.05 0.84 24.81
CA LYS A 53 -23.78 0.97 23.55
C LYS A 53 -23.07 0.31 22.37
N ILE A 54 -21.75 0.45 22.28
CA ILE A 54 -20.96 -0.24 21.24
C ILE A 54 -21.05 -1.76 21.41
N ILE A 55 -20.88 -2.26 22.63
CA ILE A 55 -21.01 -3.70 22.91
C ILE A 55 -22.41 -4.19 22.57
N SER A 56 -23.47 -3.45 22.95
CA SER A 56 -24.85 -3.80 22.60
C SER A 56 -25.09 -3.80 21.09
N GLN A 57 -24.52 -2.85 20.35
CA GLN A 57 -24.59 -2.83 18.88
C GLN A 57 -23.83 -4.01 18.26
N ILE A 58 -22.69 -4.41 18.83
CA ILE A 58 -21.95 -5.59 18.39
C ILE A 58 -22.79 -6.85 18.67
N ILE A 59 -23.34 -7.01 19.87
CA ILE A 59 -24.18 -8.16 20.25
C ILE A 59 -25.40 -8.30 19.34
N GLN A 60 -26.02 -7.19 18.92
CA GLN A 60 -27.18 -7.22 18.02
C GLN A 60 -26.84 -7.64 16.58
N ASN A 61 -25.58 -7.50 16.17
CA ASN A 61 -25.16 -7.73 14.79
C ASN A 61 -24.54 -9.11 14.54
N TYR A 62 -24.31 -9.91 15.58
CA TYR A 62 -23.63 -11.21 15.49
C TYR A 62 -24.33 -12.26 16.36
N THR A 63 -24.32 -13.51 15.91
CA THR A 63 -24.82 -14.65 16.71
C THR A 63 -23.88 -14.96 17.89
N ASP A 64 -24.37 -15.67 18.90
CA ASP A 64 -23.57 -16.05 20.08
C ASP A 64 -22.27 -16.78 19.70
N LYS A 65 -22.31 -17.64 18.68
CA LYS A 65 -21.13 -18.36 18.17
C LYS A 65 -20.12 -17.44 17.48
N GLU A 66 -20.59 -16.43 16.76
CA GLU A 66 -19.74 -15.42 16.11
C GLU A 66 -19.10 -14.49 17.15
N LEU A 67 -19.86 -14.09 18.17
CA LEU A 67 -19.34 -13.31 19.31
C LEU A 67 -18.25 -14.08 20.06
N GLU A 68 -18.44 -15.37 20.30
CA GLU A 68 -17.40 -16.23 20.88
C GLU A 68 -16.14 -16.32 20.01
N ALA A 69 -16.30 -16.40 18.68
CA ALA A 69 -15.18 -16.45 17.74
C ALA A 69 -14.41 -15.12 17.70
N ILE A 70 -15.11 -13.97 17.68
CA ILE A 70 -14.52 -12.63 17.75
C ILE A 70 -13.75 -12.46 19.06
N ALA A 71 -14.33 -12.87 20.20
CA ALA A 71 -13.71 -12.78 21.51
C ALA A 71 -12.42 -13.63 21.62
N LYS A 72 -12.34 -14.73 20.87
CA LYS A 72 -11.15 -15.59 20.75
C LYS A 72 -10.13 -15.10 19.71
N GLY A 73 -10.35 -13.93 19.10
CA GLY A 73 -9.44 -13.33 18.11
C GLY A 73 -9.67 -13.78 16.66
N GLY A 74 -10.80 -14.43 16.36
CA GLY A 74 -11.18 -14.82 15.01
C GLY A 74 -11.54 -13.60 14.14
N ARG A 75 -10.99 -13.52 12.93
CA ARG A 75 -11.43 -12.56 11.91
C ARG A 75 -12.76 -13.04 11.33
N ILE A 76 -13.82 -12.25 11.48
CA ILE A 76 -15.08 -12.48 10.76
C ILE A 76 -15.18 -11.42 9.67
N VAL A 77 -14.85 -11.81 8.44
CA VAL A 77 -15.12 -11.01 7.23
C VAL A 77 -16.42 -11.55 6.63
N PRO A 78 -17.47 -10.73 6.48
CA PRO A 78 -18.72 -11.18 5.86
C PRO A 78 -18.47 -11.72 4.45
N GLY A 79 -18.88 -12.96 4.18
CA GLY A 79 -18.71 -13.62 2.89
C GLY A 79 -17.53 -14.60 2.79
N TYR A 80 -16.67 -14.68 3.81
CA TYR A 80 -15.72 -15.79 3.90
C TYR A 80 -16.41 -17.01 4.51
N ALA A 81 -16.31 -18.14 3.82
CA ALA A 81 -16.77 -19.42 4.34
C ALA A 81 -16.04 -19.76 5.65
N LYS A 82 -16.68 -20.60 6.46
CA LYS A 82 -16.19 -21.00 7.79
C LYS A 82 -14.83 -21.66 7.63
N VAL A 83 -13.76 -21.05 8.15
CA VAL A 83 -12.40 -21.62 8.11
C VAL A 83 -12.37 -22.88 8.99
N PRO A 84 -12.28 -24.10 8.43
CA PRO A 84 -12.07 -25.31 9.22
C PRO A 84 -10.77 -25.22 10.03
N ILE A 85 -10.83 -25.71 11.26
CA ILE A 85 -9.66 -25.82 12.13
C ILE A 85 -9.37 -27.31 12.28
N ILE A 86 -8.20 -27.73 11.78
CA ILE A 86 -7.74 -29.10 11.96
C ILE A 86 -6.96 -29.18 13.27
N SER A 87 -7.45 -30.01 14.19
CA SER A 87 -6.75 -30.29 15.44
C SER A 87 -5.73 -31.42 15.23
N PHE A 88 -4.43 -31.10 15.18
CA PHE A 88 -3.35 -32.09 15.16
C PHE A 88 -2.51 -32.05 16.44
N GLU A 89 -2.10 -33.22 16.95
CA GLU A 89 -1.23 -33.35 18.15
C GLU A 89 0.23 -33.72 17.79
N GLY A 90 0.56 -33.89 16.51
CA GLY A 90 1.89 -34.30 16.04
C GLY A 90 2.82 -33.17 15.62
N GLU A 91 4.12 -33.48 15.48
CA GLU A 91 5.15 -32.57 14.93
C GLU A 91 5.10 -32.45 13.39
N ARG A 92 4.39 -33.35 12.71
CA ARG A 92 4.30 -33.43 11.24
C ARG A 92 2.86 -33.60 10.81
N VAL A 93 2.47 -32.90 9.73
CA VAL A 93 1.18 -33.05 9.04
C VAL A 93 1.45 -33.60 7.64
N ARG A 94 0.69 -34.60 7.21
CA ARG A 94 0.73 -35.20 5.87
C ARG A 94 -0.59 -34.91 5.17
N ILE A 95 -0.51 -34.23 4.04
CA ILE A 95 -1.68 -33.78 3.29
C ILE A 95 -1.73 -34.58 1.99
N GLY A 96 -2.81 -35.29 1.74
CA GLY A 96 -3.11 -35.83 0.42
C GLY A 96 -3.65 -34.70 -0.46
N ALA A 97 -3.10 -34.50 -1.65
CA ALA A 97 -3.53 -33.42 -2.53
C ALA A 97 -3.99 -33.98 -3.88
N ILE A 98 -5.21 -33.60 -4.26
CA ILE A 98 -5.79 -33.81 -5.59
C ILE A 98 -6.34 -32.48 -6.10
N THR A 99 -6.54 -32.37 -7.40
CA THR A 99 -7.10 -31.19 -8.05
C THR A 99 -7.73 -31.58 -9.38
N ASP A 100 -8.65 -30.77 -9.87
CA ASP A 100 -9.19 -30.83 -11.24
C ASP A 100 -9.56 -32.26 -11.66
N THR A 101 -10.42 -32.89 -10.87
CA THR A 101 -10.86 -34.26 -11.15
C THR A 101 -11.83 -34.30 -12.32
N HIS A 102 -12.54 -33.21 -12.61
CA HIS A 102 -13.44 -33.14 -13.77
C HIS A 102 -14.41 -34.32 -13.86
N ILE A 103 -14.98 -34.72 -12.72
CA ILE A 103 -15.89 -35.88 -12.64
C ILE A 103 -17.12 -35.60 -13.49
N GLY A 104 -17.41 -36.53 -14.41
CA GLY A 104 -18.44 -36.36 -15.43
C GLY A 104 -17.92 -36.02 -16.82
N SER A 105 -16.61 -35.83 -16.99
CA SER A 105 -15.93 -35.80 -18.29
C SER A 105 -15.75 -37.21 -18.88
N VAL A 106 -15.63 -37.32 -20.21
CA VAL A 106 -15.21 -38.56 -20.89
C VAL A 106 -13.74 -38.91 -20.64
N ASP A 107 -12.93 -37.92 -20.26
CA ASP A 107 -11.49 -38.08 -19.97
C ASP A 107 -11.23 -38.31 -18.47
N PHE A 108 -12.27 -38.34 -17.64
CA PHE A 108 -12.14 -38.73 -16.24
C PHE A 108 -11.92 -40.24 -16.12
N HIS A 109 -10.80 -40.61 -15.49
CA HIS A 109 -10.43 -42.00 -15.26
C HIS A 109 -10.41 -42.30 -13.75
N GLU A 110 -11.42 -43.04 -13.26
CA GLU A 110 -11.57 -43.42 -11.85
C GLU A 110 -10.29 -44.05 -11.27
N GLU A 111 -9.63 -44.89 -12.07
CA GLU A 111 -8.41 -45.62 -11.68
C GLU A 111 -7.32 -44.68 -11.15
N ARG A 112 -7.20 -43.46 -11.70
CA ARG A 112 -6.20 -42.49 -11.25
C ARG A 112 -6.53 -41.93 -9.86
N LEU A 113 -7.80 -41.67 -9.60
CA LEU A 113 -8.24 -41.18 -8.30
C LEU A 113 -8.16 -42.29 -7.24
N TYR A 114 -8.49 -43.53 -7.58
CA TYR A 114 -8.30 -44.67 -6.69
C TYR A 114 -6.83 -44.96 -6.40
N GLN A 115 -5.94 -44.80 -7.39
CA GLN A 115 -4.49 -44.86 -7.14
C GLN A 115 -4.04 -43.76 -6.17
N ALA A 116 -4.59 -42.55 -6.26
CA ALA A 116 -4.32 -41.49 -5.30
C ALA A 116 -4.80 -41.87 -3.89
N PHE A 117 -6.01 -42.43 -3.75
CA PHE A 117 -6.52 -42.94 -2.47
C PHE A 117 -5.64 -44.04 -1.90
N ASP A 118 -5.21 -45.01 -2.70
CA ASP A 118 -4.28 -46.05 -2.26
C ASP A 118 -2.96 -45.47 -1.75
N GLU A 119 -2.43 -44.44 -2.43
CA GLU A 119 -1.21 -43.77 -2.01
C GLU A 119 -1.42 -42.95 -0.71
N PHE A 120 -2.55 -42.27 -0.57
CA PHE A 120 -2.93 -41.56 0.65
C PHE A 120 -3.04 -42.49 1.85
N LYS A 121 -3.62 -43.68 1.63
CA LYS A 121 -3.73 -44.74 2.64
C LYS A 121 -2.36 -45.27 3.06
N LYS A 122 -1.49 -45.59 2.10
CA LYS A 122 -0.12 -46.03 2.36
C LYS A 122 0.69 -44.97 3.11
N SER A 123 0.53 -43.72 2.70
CA SER A 123 1.23 -42.57 3.27
C SER A 123 0.63 -42.10 4.60
N LYS A 124 -0.53 -42.62 5.01
CA LYS A 124 -1.23 -42.23 6.25
C LYS A 124 -1.38 -40.71 6.33
N VAL A 125 -2.02 -40.13 5.30
CA VAL A 125 -2.35 -38.71 5.31
C VAL A 125 -3.29 -38.40 6.47
N ASP A 126 -3.21 -37.18 7.02
CA ASP A 126 -4.07 -36.73 8.10
C ASP A 126 -5.41 -36.20 7.56
N PHE A 127 -5.39 -35.66 6.34
CA PHE A 127 -6.56 -35.25 5.57
C PHE A 127 -6.21 -35.13 4.08
N VAL A 128 -7.23 -35.07 3.24
CA VAL A 128 -7.11 -34.83 1.80
C VAL A 128 -7.62 -33.44 1.48
N VAL A 129 -6.98 -32.76 0.52
CA VAL A 129 -7.48 -31.53 -0.07
C VAL A 129 -7.76 -31.70 -1.55
N HIS A 130 -8.85 -31.10 -2.02
CA HIS A 130 -9.16 -30.96 -3.44
C HIS A 130 -9.20 -29.47 -3.82
N ALA A 131 -8.31 -29.07 -4.72
CA ALA A 131 -7.99 -27.67 -4.99
C ALA A 131 -8.37 -27.20 -6.41
N GLY A 132 -9.57 -27.53 -6.91
CA GLY A 132 -9.96 -27.11 -8.25
C GLY A 132 -11.31 -27.64 -8.70
N ASP A 133 -11.46 -27.87 -9.99
CA ASP A 133 -12.72 -28.35 -10.57
C ASP A 133 -13.02 -29.81 -10.16
N VAL A 134 -14.02 -30.00 -9.30
CA VAL A 134 -14.42 -31.33 -8.85
C VAL A 134 -15.22 -32.04 -9.95
N LEU A 135 -16.24 -31.36 -10.47
CA LEU A 135 -17.09 -31.80 -11.58
C LEU A 135 -16.64 -31.16 -12.88
N GLU A 136 -16.93 -31.83 -14.01
CA GLU A 136 -16.75 -31.23 -15.34
C GLU A 136 -17.73 -30.07 -15.56
N GLY A 137 -18.86 -30.06 -14.87
CA GLY A 137 -19.89 -29.05 -15.02
C GLY A 137 -20.55 -29.10 -16.40
N MET A 138 -21.29 -28.04 -16.73
CA MET A 138 -21.89 -27.85 -18.05
C MET A 138 -21.81 -26.40 -18.51
N SER A 139 -20.84 -26.11 -19.38
CA SER A 139 -20.79 -24.84 -20.09
C SER A 139 -21.80 -24.77 -21.25
N ASN A 140 -22.07 -23.56 -21.72
CA ASN A 140 -22.79 -23.31 -22.98
C ASN A 140 -21.84 -23.29 -24.21
N ARG A 141 -20.61 -23.80 -24.08
CA ARG A 141 -19.64 -23.80 -25.20
C ARG A 141 -20.07 -24.86 -26.24
N PRO A 142 -20.08 -24.52 -27.54
CA PRO A 142 -20.38 -25.50 -28.59
C PRO A 142 -19.44 -26.70 -28.49
N GLY A 143 -19.99 -27.92 -28.55
CA GLY A 143 -19.21 -29.16 -28.52
C GLY A 143 -19.02 -29.76 -27.12
N HIS A 144 -19.04 -28.95 -26.05
CA HIS A 144 -18.77 -29.40 -24.68
C HIS A 144 -19.71 -30.53 -24.22
N ILE A 145 -20.96 -30.55 -24.69
CA ILE A 145 -21.91 -31.63 -24.39
C ILE A 145 -21.42 -33.02 -24.81
N TYR A 146 -20.54 -33.11 -25.81
CA TYR A 146 -19.96 -34.36 -26.30
C TYR A 146 -18.72 -34.79 -25.51
N GLU A 147 -18.22 -33.93 -24.62
CA GLU A 147 -17.09 -34.19 -23.72
C GLU A 147 -17.57 -34.70 -22.35
N LEU A 148 -18.90 -34.84 -22.15
CA LEU A 148 -19.50 -35.31 -20.91
C LEU A 148 -19.82 -36.80 -20.97
N SER A 149 -19.31 -37.55 -19.99
CA SER A 149 -19.77 -38.91 -19.69
C SER A 149 -21.09 -38.91 -18.90
N HIS A 150 -21.28 -37.91 -18.04
CA HIS A 150 -22.48 -37.75 -17.21
C HIS A 150 -23.13 -36.39 -17.49
N LEU A 151 -24.30 -36.42 -18.11
CA LEU A 151 -24.98 -35.19 -18.56
C LEU A 151 -25.85 -34.61 -17.43
N GLY A 152 -25.54 -33.39 -17.02
CA GLY A 152 -26.37 -32.64 -16.08
C GLY A 152 -25.90 -32.71 -14.64
N TYR A 153 -26.43 -31.76 -13.86
CA TYR A 153 -26.14 -31.58 -12.44
C TYR A 153 -26.28 -32.87 -11.64
N ASP A 154 -27.44 -33.53 -11.76
CA ASP A 154 -27.81 -34.67 -10.93
C ASP A 154 -26.90 -35.88 -11.15
N LEU A 155 -26.61 -36.19 -12.42
CA LEU A 155 -25.75 -37.33 -12.77
C LEU A 155 -24.29 -37.08 -12.36
N GLN A 156 -23.74 -35.90 -12.61
CA GLN A 156 -22.36 -35.59 -12.21
C GLN A 156 -22.21 -35.54 -10.68
N LYS A 157 -23.14 -34.88 -9.98
CA LYS A 157 -23.13 -34.83 -8.51
C LYS A 157 -23.24 -36.23 -7.91
N THR A 158 -24.16 -37.06 -8.40
CA THR A 158 -24.39 -38.41 -7.86
C THR A 158 -23.15 -39.28 -8.08
N TYR A 159 -22.58 -39.23 -9.28
CA TYR A 159 -21.38 -39.97 -9.58
C TYR A 159 -20.18 -39.49 -8.75
N ALA A 160 -19.99 -38.19 -8.56
CA ALA A 160 -18.96 -37.68 -7.66
C ALA A 160 -19.16 -38.11 -6.21
N THR A 161 -20.40 -38.09 -5.70
CA THR A 161 -20.72 -38.63 -4.37
C THR A 161 -20.31 -40.10 -4.25
N GLU A 162 -20.62 -40.94 -5.25
CA GLU A 162 -20.25 -42.36 -5.26
C GLU A 162 -18.73 -42.57 -5.28
N ILE A 163 -18.02 -41.80 -6.10
CA ILE A 163 -16.56 -41.86 -6.21
C ILE A 163 -15.88 -41.45 -4.90
N PHE A 164 -16.25 -40.30 -4.33
CA PHE A 164 -15.64 -39.84 -3.07
C PHE A 164 -16.05 -40.68 -1.87
N SER A 165 -17.21 -41.36 -1.91
CA SER A 165 -17.62 -42.29 -0.84
C SER A 165 -16.68 -43.49 -0.68
N GLN A 166 -15.85 -43.80 -1.69
CA GLN A 166 -14.84 -44.87 -1.59
C GLN A 166 -13.71 -44.53 -0.63
N TRP A 167 -13.46 -43.24 -0.38
CA TRP A 167 -12.50 -42.80 0.63
C TRP A 167 -13.20 -42.58 1.98
N THR A 168 -12.76 -43.30 3.01
CA THR A 168 -13.36 -43.23 4.36
C THR A 168 -12.34 -43.06 5.48
N ASP A 169 -11.04 -43.09 5.16
CA ASP A 169 -9.97 -43.10 6.17
C ASP A 169 -9.82 -41.73 6.87
N THR A 170 -9.99 -40.62 6.13
CA THR A 170 -9.89 -39.25 6.65
C THR A 170 -10.87 -38.30 5.98
N ASP A 171 -10.96 -37.07 6.50
CA ASP A 171 -11.70 -35.98 5.87
C ASP A 171 -11.06 -35.52 4.55
N ILE A 172 -11.91 -35.07 3.63
CA ILE A 172 -11.62 -34.40 2.36
C ILE A 172 -12.13 -32.96 2.47
N TYR A 173 -11.26 -32.00 2.21
CA TYR A 173 -11.60 -30.58 2.18
C TYR A 173 -11.48 -30.06 0.75
N ALA A 174 -12.59 -29.62 0.17
CA ALA A 174 -12.66 -29.26 -1.25
C ALA A 174 -13.12 -27.80 -1.44
N ILE A 175 -12.52 -27.14 -2.42
CA ILE A 175 -13.06 -25.91 -3.01
C ILE A 175 -13.70 -26.24 -4.36
N SER A 176 -14.62 -25.42 -4.84
CA SER A 176 -15.17 -25.57 -6.19
C SER A 176 -14.37 -24.72 -7.18
N GLY A 177 -14.19 -25.20 -8.40
CA GLY A 177 -13.64 -24.41 -9.50
C GLY A 177 -14.68 -23.78 -10.42
N ASN A 178 -14.23 -23.23 -11.57
CA ASN A 178 -15.10 -22.52 -12.51
C ASN A 178 -16.08 -23.43 -13.26
N HIS A 179 -15.73 -24.70 -13.48
CA HIS A 179 -16.60 -25.71 -14.08
C HIS A 179 -17.77 -26.04 -13.13
N ASP A 180 -17.46 -26.29 -11.85
CA ASP A 180 -18.47 -26.54 -10.81
C ASP A 180 -19.50 -25.40 -10.73
N ARG A 181 -19.03 -24.16 -10.83
CA ARG A 181 -19.89 -22.96 -10.77
C ARG A 181 -20.78 -22.76 -11.98
N TRP A 182 -20.64 -23.50 -13.08
CA TRP A 182 -21.58 -23.39 -14.20
C TRP A 182 -23.02 -23.76 -13.79
N TYR A 183 -23.20 -24.69 -12.86
CA TYR A 183 -24.53 -25.00 -12.32
C TYR A 183 -25.09 -23.89 -11.43
N ILE A 184 -24.22 -23.17 -10.71
CA ILE A 184 -24.64 -21.99 -9.96
C ILE A 184 -25.06 -20.87 -10.91
N LYS A 185 -24.25 -20.62 -11.94
CA LYS A 185 -24.51 -19.58 -12.95
C LYS A 185 -25.77 -19.86 -13.77
N SER A 186 -26.09 -21.12 -14.04
CA SER A 186 -27.24 -21.51 -14.86
C SER A 186 -28.53 -21.74 -14.06
N SER A 187 -28.45 -22.33 -12.87
CA SER A 187 -29.63 -22.74 -12.08
C SER A 187 -29.52 -22.46 -10.58
N GLY A 188 -28.45 -21.85 -10.10
CA GLY A 188 -28.22 -21.61 -8.66
C GLY A 188 -27.86 -22.86 -7.86
N ALA A 189 -27.53 -23.98 -8.52
CA ALA A 189 -27.27 -25.25 -7.85
C ALA A 189 -25.80 -25.37 -7.42
N ASN A 190 -25.56 -25.58 -6.12
CA ASN A 190 -24.23 -25.71 -5.53
C ASN A 190 -23.88 -27.20 -5.33
N ALA A 191 -23.22 -27.79 -6.33
CA ALA A 191 -22.93 -29.22 -6.35
C ALA A 191 -22.09 -29.68 -5.15
N LEU A 192 -20.95 -29.03 -4.87
CA LEU A 192 -20.09 -29.43 -3.76
C LEU A 192 -20.77 -29.21 -2.40
N GLY A 193 -21.55 -28.13 -2.27
CA GLY A 193 -22.35 -27.92 -1.07
C GLY A 193 -23.43 -28.98 -0.84
N ASP A 194 -23.90 -29.64 -1.90
CA ASP A 194 -24.82 -30.78 -1.79
C ASP A 194 -24.06 -32.11 -1.56
N ILE A 195 -22.88 -32.30 -2.14
CA ILE A 195 -21.99 -33.44 -1.83
C ILE A 195 -21.59 -33.43 -0.34
N ASP A 196 -21.22 -32.27 0.21
CA ASP A 196 -20.90 -32.08 1.64
C ASP A 196 -22.07 -32.53 2.55
N LYS A 197 -23.31 -32.21 2.17
CA LYS A 197 -24.49 -32.67 2.92
C LYS A 197 -24.71 -34.19 2.86
N GLU A 198 -24.25 -34.85 1.79
CA GLU A 198 -24.42 -36.28 1.56
C GLU A 198 -23.26 -37.12 2.16
N LEU A 199 -22.03 -36.61 2.15
CA LEU A 199 -20.84 -37.32 2.60
C LEU A 199 -20.25 -36.70 3.87
N LYS A 200 -20.29 -37.45 4.98
CA LYS A 200 -19.83 -36.97 6.29
C LYS A 200 -18.36 -36.54 6.35
N ASN A 201 -17.51 -37.13 5.51
CA ASN A 201 -16.08 -36.86 5.45
C ASN A 201 -15.69 -35.95 4.27
N PHE A 202 -16.65 -35.32 3.59
CA PHE A 202 -16.38 -34.34 2.55
C PHE A 202 -16.88 -32.97 2.99
N HIS A 203 -16.00 -31.98 2.97
CA HIS A 203 -16.28 -30.65 3.50
C HIS A 203 -16.05 -29.61 2.42
N PHE A 204 -17.11 -28.93 2.01
CA PHE A 204 -17.04 -27.87 1.03
C PHE A 204 -16.62 -26.55 1.68
N LEU A 205 -15.47 -26.04 1.27
CA LEU A 205 -14.84 -24.88 1.90
C LEU A 205 -15.25 -23.56 1.28
N GLY A 206 -15.65 -23.53 0.02
CA GLY A 206 -15.92 -22.27 -0.66
C GLY A 206 -15.68 -22.35 -2.16
N HIS A 207 -16.12 -21.29 -2.84
CA HIS A 207 -15.94 -21.12 -4.27
C HIS A 207 -14.59 -20.49 -4.56
N ASP A 208 -13.80 -21.11 -5.45
CA ASP A 208 -12.45 -20.70 -5.89
C ASP A 208 -11.38 -20.68 -4.80
N GLU A 209 -11.75 -20.50 -3.55
CA GLU A 209 -10.82 -20.43 -2.43
C GLU A 209 -11.40 -21.01 -1.15
N GLY A 210 -10.50 -21.48 -0.31
CA GLY A 210 -10.81 -22.06 0.99
C GLY A 210 -9.56 -22.05 1.85
N GLU A 211 -9.72 -21.84 3.15
CA GLU A 211 -8.60 -21.82 4.08
C GLU A 211 -8.77 -22.92 5.13
N ILE A 212 -7.67 -23.53 5.52
CA ILE A 212 -7.61 -24.52 6.59
C ILE A 212 -6.60 -24.04 7.63
N SER A 213 -7.07 -23.83 8.86
CA SER A 213 -6.20 -23.43 9.97
C SER A 213 -5.51 -24.65 10.58
N LEU A 214 -4.18 -24.61 10.61
CA LEU A 214 -3.33 -25.58 11.27
C LEU A 214 -3.06 -25.10 12.71
N LYS A 215 -4.10 -25.14 13.57
CA LYS A 215 -4.09 -24.68 14.98
C LYS A 215 -3.49 -23.28 15.17
N GLY A 216 -3.69 -22.38 14.21
CA GLY A 216 -3.13 -21.03 14.25
C GLY A 216 -1.61 -20.94 14.10
N LYS A 217 -0.90 -22.06 13.87
CA LYS A 217 0.53 -22.06 13.56
C LYS A 217 0.80 -21.75 12.10
N ALA A 218 -0.09 -22.19 11.21
CA ALA A 218 -0.07 -21.91 9.78
C ALA A 218 -1.50 -21.95 9.24
N VAL A 219 -1.69 -21.37 8.05
CA VAL A 219 -2.93 -21.46 7.28
C VAL A 219 -2.59 -22.10 5.94
N LEU A 220 -3.27 -23.19 5.60
CA LEU A 220 -3.22 -23.79 4.28
C LEU A 220 -4.33 -23.17 3.43
N ARG A 221 -3.97 -22.46 2.38
CA ARG A 221 -4.93 -21.88 1.43
C ARG A 221 -5.05 -22.77 0.21
N LEU A 222 -6.28 -23.12 -0.11
CA LEU A 222 -6.70 -23.71 -1.38
C LEU A 222 -7.16 -22.58 -2.28
N TRP A 223 -6.72 -22.61 -3.54
CA TRP A 223 -7.03 -21.58 -4.51
C TRP A 223 -7.08 -22.19 -5.91
N HIS A 224 -8.14 -21.87 -6.64
CA HIS A 224 -8.35 -22.21 -8.04
C HIS A 224 -8.45 -20.93 -8.88
N GLY A 225 -7.82 -20.94 -10.05
CA GLY A 225 -7.92 -19.85 -11.03
C GLY A 225 -9.25 -19.88 -11.79
N GLU A 226 -9.55 -18.83 -12.56
CA GLU A 226 -10.66 -18.89 -13.52
C GLU A 226 -10.17 -19.38 -14.89
N ASP A 227 -10.64 -20.53 -15.36
CA ASP A 227 -10.14 -21.16 -16.60
C ASP A 227 -8.59 -21.29 -16.54
N GLY A 228 -7.87 -21.40 -17.66
CA GLY A 228 -6.39 -21.42 -17.69
C GLY A 228 -5.70 -20.12 -17.23
N SER A 229 -6.35 -19.28 -16.40
CA SER A 229 -5.77 -18.04 -15.87
C SER A 229 -4.68 -18.34 -14.85
N SER A 230 -3.53 -17.73 -15.07
CA SER A 230 -2.34 -17.87 -14.26
C SER A 230 -2.51 -17.35 -12.82
N TYR A 231 -1.95 -18.08 -11.85
CA TYR A 231 -2.05 -17.87 -10.39
C TYR A 231 -1.38 -16.61 -9.81
N ALA A 232 -0.80 -15.76 -10.65
CA ALA A 232 0.07 -14.67 -10.21
C ALA A 232 -0.65 -13.31 -10.25
N LEU A 233 -0.50 -12.54 -9.16
CA LEU A 233 -1.02 -11.16 -9.00
C LEU A 233 0.15 -10.14 -8.96
N CYS A 234 1.17 -10.34 -9.78
CA CYS A 234 2.51 -9.75 -9.59
C CYS A 234 2.87 -8.69 -10.65
N LEU A 235 3.94 -7.94 -10.36
CA LEU A 235 4.65 -7.08 -11.32
C LEU A 235 5.89 -7.83 -11.85
N ASP A 236 6.49 -7.34 -12.94
CA ASP A 236 7.76 -7.87 -13.43
C ASP A 236 8.95 -7.55 -12.51
N ASP A 237 10.08 -8.19 -12.77
CA ASP A 237 11.31 -8.07 -11.97
C ASP A 237 12.12 -6.78 -12.25
N LYS A 238 11.60 -5.92 -13.13
CA LYS A 238 12.19 -4.64 -13.55
C LYS A 238 11.45 -3.44 -12.97
N THR A 239 10.29 -3.64 -12.36
CA THR A 239 9.52 -2.55 -11.77
C THR A 239 10.16 -2.08 -10.46
N GLU A 240 10.27 -0.76 -10.29
CA GLU A 240 10.72 -0.12 -9.06
C GLU A 240 9.57 0.15 -8.08
N ILE A 241 9.86 0.04 -6.79
CA ILE A 241 8.99 0.38 -5.68
C ILE A 241 9.59 1.53 -4.86
N PHE A 242 8.74 2.47 -4.47
CA PHE A 242 9.16 3.59 -3.63
C PHE A 242 9.08 3.20 -2.16
N THR A 243 10.20 3.36 -1.44
CA THR A 243 10.34 3.03 -0.02
C THR A 243 10.68 4.27 0.81
N ASP A 244 10.65 4.14 2.13
CA ASP A 244 11.12 5.18 3.06
C ASP A 244 12.61 5.52 2.91
N ASN A 245 13.38 4.66 2.22
CA ASN A 245 14.79 4.85 1.87
C ASN A 245 15.03 5.16 0.38
N GLY A 246 13.98 5.50 -0.38
CA GLY A 246 14.06 5.84 -1.81
C GLY A 246 13.57 4.73 -2.74
N TRP A 247 13.80 4.92 -4.04
CA TRP A 247 13.43 3.96 -5.08
C TRP A 247 14.37 2.75 -5.09
N LYS A 248 13.81 1.57 -5.37
CA LYS A 248 14.54 0.32 -5.56
C LYS A 248 13.76 -0.63 -6.45
N LEU A 249 14.43 -1.60 -7.07
CA LEU A 249 13.73 -2.67 -7.75
C LEU A 249 12.91 -3.50 -6.76
N PHE A 250 11.73 -3.95 -7.17
CA PHE A 250 10.84 -4.75 -6.32
C PHE A 250 11.53 -5.99 -5.75
N LYS A 251 12.40 -6.63 -6.56
CA LYS A 251 13.21 -7.79 -6.16
C LYS A 251 14.27 -7.51 -5.09
N ASP A 252 14.64 -6.24 -4.90
CA ASP A 252 15.66 -5.80 -3.93
C ASP A 252 15.04 -5.27 -2.63
N LEU A 253 13.72 -5.35 -2.49
CA LEU A 253 12.99 -4.93 -1.28
C LEU A 253 13.25 -5.89 -0.12
N LYS A 254 13.68 -5.36 1.03
CA LYS A 254 13.93 -6.16 2.23
C LYS A 254 12.67 -6.25 3.10
N HIS A 255 12.59 -7.32 3.90
CA HIS A 255 11.44 -7.63 4.77
C HIS A 255 11.13 -6.61 5.88
N ASN A 256 12.03 -5.66 6.12
CA ASN A 256 11.92 -4.66 7.19
C ASN A 256 11.76 -3.23 6.67
N GLU A 257 11.49 -3.05 5.38
CA GLU A 257 11.40 -1.74 4.74
C GLU A 257 9.95 -1.38 4.47
N SER A 258 9.59 -0.13 4.79
CA SER A 258 8.24 0.36 4.56
C SER A 258 8.11 0.84 3.12
N VAL A 259 7.01 0.49 2.47
CA VAL A 259 6.71 0.87 1.08
C VAL A 259 5.68 1.99 1.06
N ALA A 260 5.80 2.85 0.06
CA ALA A 260 4.84 3.92 -0.21
C ALA A 260 3.48 3.32 -0.63
N THR A 261 2.43 3.73 0.05
CA THR A 261 1.04 3.31 -0.19
C THR A 261 0.13 4.53 -0.31
N LEU A 262 -0.95 4.41 -1.07
CA LEU A 262 -1.99 5.42 -1.14
C LEU A 262 -3.19 4.95 -0.33
N ASN A 263 -3.56 5.73 0.68
CA ASN A 263 -4.81 5.51 1.40
C ASN A 263 -5.99 6.03 0.54
N PRO A 264 -6.90 5.16 0.07
CA PRO A 264 -7.95 5.56 -0.87
C PRO A 264 -9.06 6.43 -0.23
N ILE A 265 -9.15 6.46 1.10
CA ILE A 265 -10.13 7.25 1.83
C ILE A 265 -9.58 8.66 2.09
N SER A 266 -8.36 8.74 2.65
CA SER A 266 -7.75 10.02 3.01
C SER A 266 -7.01 10.68 1.84
N ASN A 267 -6.70 9.93 0.77
CA ASN A 267 -5.80 10.32 -0.33
C ASN A 267 -4.38 10.70 0.13
N LYS A 268 -3.94 10.16 1.27
CA LYS A 268 -2.60 10.37 1.82
C LYS A 268 -1.61 9.33 1.32
N LEU A 269 -0.38 9.78 1.08
CA LEU A 269 0.79 8.90 1.00
C LEU A 269 1.14 8.43 2.42
N GLU A 270 1.19 7.12 2.62
CA GLU A 270 1.54 6.46 3.87
C GLU A 270 2.63 5.43 3.62
N PHE A 271 3.54 5.22 4.57
CA PHE A 271 4.51 4.15 4.52
C PHE A 271 4.01 2.97 5.36
N GLN A 272 3.90 1.79 4.76
CA GLN A 272 3.43 0.58 5.42
C GLN A 272 4.43 -0.56 5.23
N LEU A 273 4.61 -1.39 6.25
CA LEU A 273 5.38 -2.63 6.14
C LEU A 273 4.53 -3.68 5.41
N PRO A 274 5.04 -4.29 4.33
CA PRO A 274 4.36 -5.42 3.70
C PRO A 274 4.16 -6.57 4.69
N SER A 275 2.98 -7.18 4.70
CA SER A 275 2.71 -8.35 5.55
C SER A 275 3.24 -9.66 4.95
N ASP A 276 3.47 -9.68 3.63
CA ASP A 276 3.91 -10.85 2.88
C ASP A 276 4.64 -10.43 1.59
N TYR A 277 5.46 -11.33 1.05
CA TYR A 277 6.31 -11.12 -0.11
C TYR A 277 6.12 -12.28 -1.09
N VAL A 278 5.43 -11.99 -2.20
CA VAL A 278 5.11 -12.99 -3.21
C VAL A 278 6.16 -12.94 -4.32
N ILE A 279 6.94 -14.00 -4.45
CA ILE A 279 7.90 -14.22 -5.53
C ILE A 279 7.54 -15.55 -6.19
N GLN A 280 7.27 -15.50 -7.49
CA GLN A 280 6.79 -16.64 -8.25
C GLN A 280 7.38 -16.60 -9.65
N ASP A 281 7.79 -17.76 -10.16
CA ASP A 281 8.06 -17.90 -11.59
C ASP A 281 6.75 -17.73 -12.36
N TYR A 282 6.80 -17.09 -13.52
CA TYR A 282 5.63 -16.84 -14.34
C TYR A 282 5.93 -17.20 -15.79
N ASP A 283 5.19 -18.15 -16.33
CA ASP A 283 5.24 -18.53 -17.74
C ASP A 283 3.89 -18.20 -18.39
N GLY A 284 3.85 -17.08 -19.12
CA GLY A 284 2.63 -16.56 -19.74
C GLY A 284 2.80 -15.13 -20.27
N GLU A 285 1.78 -14.65 -20.97
CA GLU A 285 1.76 -13.26 -21.43
C GLU A 285 1.45 -12.28 -20.29
N MET A 286 2.32 -11.29 -20.10
CA MET A 286 2.08 -10.18 -19.19
C MET A 286 1.58 -8.93 -19.95
N ILE A 287 0.91 -8.04 -19.23
CA ILE A 287 0.32 -6.82 -19.78
C ILE A 287 1.22 -5.64 -19.47
N SER A 288 1.69 -4.98 -20.53
CA SER A 288 2.50 -3.76 -20.45
C SER A 288 1.61 -2.50 -20.48
N PHE A 289 1.71 -1.68 -19.44
CA PHE A 289 1.08 -0.37 -19.35
C PHE A 289 2.11 0.74 -19.55
N GLN A 290 2.15 1.29 -20.76
CA GLN A 290 3.07 2.39 -21.12
C GLN A 290 2.31 3.70 -21.33
N GLY A 291 2.77 4.75 -20.65
CA GLY A 291 2.27 6.10 -20.81
C GLY A 291 3.38 7.14 -20.67
N GLN A 292 3.06 8.40 -20.91
CA GLN A 292 4.05 9.49 -20.79
C GLN A 292 4.69 9.63 -19.40
N LYS A 293 4.08 9.05 -18.36
CA LYS A 293 4.50 9.23 -16.97
C LYS A 293 4.52 7.94 -16.14
N TYR A 294 4.49 6.78 -16.80
CA TYR A 294 4.54 5.47 -16.15
C TYR A 294 4.91 4.40 -17.17
N ASP A 295 5.63 3.39 -16.70
CA ASP A 295 5.95 2.17 -17.42
C ASP A 295 5.90 1.04 -16.39
N MET A 296 5.05 0.04 -16.62
CA MET A 296 4.94 -1.12 -15.74
C MET A 296 4.41 -2.32 -16.51
N VAL A 297 4.89 -3.51 -16.15
CA VAL A 297 4.45 -4.78 -16.69
C VAL A 297 3.88 -5.62 -15.55
N VAL A 298 2.66 -6.11 -15.73
CA VAL A 298 1.92 -6.82 -14.69
C VAL A 298 1.26 -8.08 -15.24
N THR A 299 0.99 -9.04 -14.38
CA THR A 299 0.23 -10.24 -14.77
C THR A 299 -1.23 -9.88 -15.11
N PRO A 300 -1.93 -10.69 -15.94
CA PRO A 300 -3.33 -10.44 -16.33
C PRO A 300 -4.30 -10.23 -15.15
N GLU A 301 -4.09 -10.95 -14.04
CA GLU A 301 -4.91 -10.87 -12.83
C GLU A 301 -4.47 -9.75 -11.87
N HIS A 302 -3.40 -9.00 -12.16
CA HIS A 302 -2.96 -7.92 -11.27
C HIS A 302 -4.06 -6.85 -11.14
N ARG A 303 -4.39 -6.47 -9.90
CA ARG A 303 -5.45 -5.50 -9.61
C ARG A 303 -4.92 -4.08 -9.70
N MET A 304 -5.31 -3.37 -10.74
CA MET A 304 -4.89 -2.01 -11.03
C MET A 304 -5.83 -1.00 -10.38
N TRP A 305 -5.28 0.03 -9.73
CA TRP A 305 -6.05 1.14 -9.19
C TRP A 305 -6.34 2.19 -10.28
N VAL A 306 -7.56 2.14 -10.84
CA VAL A 306 -7.94 2.92 -12.01
C VAL A 306 -9.29 3.60 -11.85
N ARG A 307 -9.55 4.59 -12.71
CA ARG A 307 -10.91 5.13 -12.92
C ARG A 307 -11.21 5.24 -14.40
N ARG A 308 -12.49 5.22 -14.76
CA ARG A 308 -12.91 5.63 -16.10
C ARG A 308 -12.75 7.13 -16.28
N GLU A 309 -12.35 7.57 -17.47
CA GLU A 309 -12.08 8.99 -17.81
C GLU A 309 -13.25 9.91 -17.40
N TRP A 310 -14.48 9.46 -17.66
CA TRP A 310 -15.73 10.17 -17.39
C TRP A 310 -16.33 9.93 -16.00
N LYS A 311 -15.73 9.11 -15.15
CA LYS A 311 -16.18 8.87 -13.76
C LYS A 311 -15.15 9.39 -12.76
N SER A 312 -15.60 9.90 -11.63
CA SER A 312 -14.73 10.32 -10.52
C SER A 312 -14.27 9.15 -9.64
N LYS A 313 -15.03 8.05 -9.63
CA LYS A 313 -14.78 6.89 -8.78
C LYS A 313 -13.53 6.11 -9.22
N TRP A 314 -12.61 5.91 -8.28
CA TRP A 314 -11.52 4.97 -8.39
C TRP A 314 -11.93 3.59 -7.90
N GLU A 315 -11.45 2.54 -8.56
CA GLU A 315 -11.72 1.15 -8.20
C GLU A 315 -10.58 0.23 -8.68
N PHE A 316 -10.51 -0.96 -8.08
CA PHE A 316 -9.61 -2.01 -8.53
C PHE A 316 -10.21 -2.78 -9.70
N ILE A 317 -9.44 -2.91 -10.78
CA ILE A 317 -9.82 -3.67 -11.97
C ILE A 317 -8.65 -4.57 -12.35
N TYR A 318 -8.91 -5.83 -12.71
CA TYR A 318 -7.87 -6.71 -13.24
C TYR A 318 -7.25 -6.14 -14.52
N ALA A 319 -5.93 -6.26 -14.65
CA ALA A 319 -5.19 -5.74 -15.78
C ALA A 319 -5.77 -6.22 -17.14
N LYS A 320 -6.16 -7.49 -17.25
CA LYS A 320 -6.79 -8.06 -18.46
C LYS A 320 -8.10 -7.38 -18.87
N ASN A 321 -8.81 -6.78 -17.92
CA ASN A 321 -10.08 -6.11 -18.14
C ASN A 321 -9.92 -4.63 -18.49
N ILE A 322 -8.71 -4.08 -18.45
CA ILE A 322 -8.43 -2.71 -18.86
C ILE A 322 -8.27 -2.67 -20.37
N THR A 323 -9.37 -2.31 -21.04
CA THR A 323 -9.43 -2.20 -22.50
C THR A 323 -8.48 -1.14 -23.05
N LYS A 324 -7.89 -1.41 -24.22
CA LYS A 324 -7.05 -0.46 -24.95
C LYS A 324 -7.86 0.80 -25.32
N GLY A 325 -7.31 1.99 -25.03
CA GLY A 325 -7.91 3.28 -25.38
C GLY A 325 -7.84 4.32 -24.25
N ARG A 326 -8.30 5.55 -24.52
CA ARG A 326 -8.31 6.66 -23.55
C ARG A 326 -9.46 6.58 -22.52
N GLN A 327 -9.98 5.38 -22.26
CA GLN A 327 -11.13 5.18 -21.39
C GLN A 327 -10.76 5.11 -19.90
N TRP A 328 -9.51 4.76 -19.60
CA TRP A 328 -9.03 4.51 -18.24
C TRP A 328 -7.92 5.48 -17.85
N LYS A 329 -7.94 5.93 -16.61
CA LYS A 329 -6.84 6.63 -15.95
C LYS A 329 -6.26 5.78 -14.84
N ILE A 330 -4.95 5.60 -14.88
CA ILE A 330 -4.14 5.09 -13.78
C ILE A 330 -3.79 6.25 -12.85
N ASN A 331 -3.81 6.03 -11.53
CA ASN A 331 -3.41 7.06 -10.59
C ASN A 331 -1.89 7.28 -10.66
N ARG A 332 -1.48 8.54 -10.74
CA ARG A 332 -0.07 8.93 -10.93
C ARG A 332 0.38 10.03 -9.97
N ILE A 333 -0.53 10.50 -9.12
CA ILE A 333 -0.28 11.62 -8.22
C ILE A 333 -0.80 11.27 -6.84
N ILE A 334 -0.15 11.84 -5.84
CA ILE A 334 -0.59 11.71 -4.46
C ILE A 334 -1.13 13.07 -4.01
N PRO A 335 -2.45 13.20 -3.80
CA PRO A 335 -3.03 14.49 -3.48
C PRO A 335 -2.56 15.03 -2.13
N GLN A 336 -2.30 14.16 -1.14
CA GLN A 336 -1.96 14.57 0.22
C GLN A 336 -0.64 13.98 0.70
N TRP A 337 0.26 14.88 1.08
CA TRP A 337 1.49 14.61 1.83
C TRP A 337 1.51 15.63 2.95
N GLU A 338 1.52 15.17 4.19
CA GLU A 338 1.56 16.06 5.35
C GLU A 338 3.01 16.53 5.59
N GLY A 339 3.95 15.57 5.64
CA GLY A 339 5.32 15.85 6.04
C GLY A 339 5.39 16.42 7.46
N PHE A 340 6.60 16.62 7.97
CA PHE A 340 6.73 17.38 9.22
C PHE A 340 6.67 18.88 8.92
N ASN A 341 6.07 19.63 9.85
CA ASN A 341 6.01 21.08 9.80
C ASN A 341 7.03 21.68 10.77
N ALA A 342 8.17 22.15 10.24
CA ALA A 342 9.14 22.91 11.00
C ALA A 342 9.27 24.31 10.38
N GLU A 343 9.03 25.34 11.20
CA GLU A 343 9.20 26.74 10.77
C GLU A 343 10.68 27.09 10.61
N PHE A 344 11.54 26.52 11.44
CA PHE A 344 12.98 26.81 11.45
C PHE A 344 13.82 25.53 11.41
N ILE A 345 15.01 25.65 10.83
CA ILE A 345 16.10 24.68 10.96
C ILE A 345 17.23 25.29 11.78
N PHE A 346 17.79 24.50 12.70
CA PHE A 346 18.98 24.87 13.45
C PHE A 346 20.23 24.49 12.66
N LEU A 347 21.13 25.44 12.46
CA LEU A 347 22.36 25.22 11.72
C LEU A 347 23.48 24.84 12.69
N PRO A 348 24.19 23.71 12.46
CA PRO A 348 25.26 23.31 13.35
C PRO A 348 26.37 24.37 13.38
N LEU A 349 26.98 24.58 14.54
CA LEU A 349 28.18 25.41 14.66
C LEU A 349 29.38 24.70 14.02
N PRO A 350 30.36 25.44 13.48
CA PRO A 350 31.56 24.83 12.92
C PRO A 350 32.42 24.18 14.02
N SER A 351 33.07 23.07 13.67
CA SER A 351 33.95 22.23 14.51
C SER A 351 35.02 22.98 15.32
N LYS A 352 35.48 24.13 14.82
CA LYS A 352 36.32 25.06 15.60
C LYS A 352 35.69 26.44 15.59
N ILE A 353 35.14 26.83 16.73
CA ILE A 353 34.61 28.16 16.99
C ILE A 353 35.80 29.11 17.19
N LYS A 354 35.91 30.16 16.37
CA LYS A 354 36.84 31.25 16.66
C LYS A 354 36.21 32.13 17.74
N THR A 355 36.85 32.22 18.90
CA THR A 355 36.49 33.19 19.95
C THR A 355 37.08 34.56 19.59
N GLY A 356 36.25 35.49 19.13
CA GLY A 356 36.67 36.85 18.76
C GLY A 356 35.53 37.69 18.17
N LYS A 357 35.70 39.02 18.14
CA LYS A 357 34.65 40.05 17.87
C LYS A 357 34.00 40.05 16.48
N CYS A 358 34.33 39.13 15.56
CA CYS A 358 33.91 39.23 14.14
C CYS A 358 33.59 37.88 13.47
N THR A 359 32.86 36.97 14.12
CA THR A 359 32.25 35.82 13.42
C THR A 359 30.76 35.77 13.66
N ASN A 360 29.97 36.14 12.64
CA ASN A 360 28.51 35.99 12.67
C ASN A 360 28.15 34.54 12.34
N TYR A 361 27.79 33.77 13.37
CA TYR A 361 27.14 32.48 13.21
C TYR A 361 25.63 32.66 13.23
N VAL A 362 24.93 31.89 12.43
CA VAL A 362 23.47 31.90 12.37
C VAL A 362 22.99 30.65 13.11
N ASP A 363 22.21 30.84 14.17
CA ASP A 363 21.69 29.75 15.00
C ASP A 363 20.59 28.97 14.29
N LYS A 364 19.61 29.71 13.75
CA LYS A 364 18.46 29.14 13.04
C LYS A 364 18.07 29.95 11.82
N VAL A 365 17.48 29.28 10.84
CA VAL A 365 17.00 29.86 9.58
C VAL A 365 15.58 29.37 9.31
N ASP A 366 14.75 30.22 8.71
CA ASP A 366 13.44 29.81 8.19
C ASP A 366 13.59 28.63 7.22
N MET A 367 12.80 27.58 7.43
CA MET A 367 12.96 26.31 6.73
C MET A 367 12.73 26.45 5.22
N LYS A 368 11.86 27.36 4.76
CA LYS A 368 11.61 27.60 3.34
C LYS A 368 12.77 28.33 2.68
N LEU A 369 13.33 29.35 3.36
CA LEU A 369 14.53 30.04 2.89
C LEU A 369 15.72 29.07 2.78
N TRP A 370 15.89 28.23 3.81
CA TRP A 370 16.92 27.20 3.82
C TRP A 370 16.73 26.19 2.67
N ALA A 371 15.51 25.69 2.49
CA ALA A 371 15.18 24.74 1.44
C ALA A 371 15.48 25.31 0.04
N GLU A 372 15.06 26.55 -0.24
CA GLU A 372 15.37 27.18 -1.51
C GLU A 372 16.87 27.39 -1.71
N PHE A 373 17.59 27.79 -0.66
CA PHE A 373 19.05 27.93 -0.71
C PHE A 373 19.76 26.59 -0.98
N VAL A 374 19.32 25.50 -0.35
CA VAL A 374 19.81 24.14 -0.64
C VAL A 374 19.57 23.79 -2.10
N GLY A 375 18.42 24.14 -2.69
CA GLY A 375 18.14 23.94 -4.11
C GLY A 375 19.11 24.69 -5.03
N TRP A 376 19.47 25.92 -4.68
CA TRP A 376 20.52 26.67 -5.39
C TRP A 376 21.91 26.07 -5.22
N MET A 377 22.24 25.58 -4.03
CA MET A 377 23.52 24.94 -3.77
C MET A 377 23.68 23.61 -4.52
N LEU A 378 22.59 22.83 -4.64
CA LEU A 378 22.58 21.58 -5.38
C LEU A 378 22.67 21.79 -6.90
N SER A 379 22.10 22.87 -7.43
CA SER A 379 22.16 23.17 -8.86
C SER A 379 23.45 23.90 -9.26
N GLU A 380 23.65 25.10 -8.72
CA GLU A 380 24.65 26.07 -9.15
C GLU A 380 25.80 26.25 -8.13
N GLY A 381 25.74 25.53 -7.01
CA GLY A 381 26.68 25.67 -5.89
C GLY A 381 28.05 25.03 -6.13
N ASN A 382 29.07 25.65 -5.55
CA ASN A 382 30.45 25.19 -5.52
C ASN A 382 31.09 25.45 -4.16
N ILE A 383 32.03 24.60 -3.76
CA ILE A 383 32.78 24.72 -2.51
C ILE A 383 34.20 25.21 -2.81
N SER A 384 34.58 26.35 -2.25
CA SER A 384 35.96 26.83 -2.31
C SER A 384 36.74 26.32 -1.10
N TYR A 385 37.43 25.18 -1.26
CA TYR A 385 38.23 24.56 -0.20
C TYR A 385 39.38 25.46 0.28
N ALA A 386 40.05 26.15 -0.65
CA ALA A 386 41.16 27.06 -0.33
C ALA A 386 40.72 28.21 0.60
N ASN A 387 39.55 28.81 0.33
CA ASN A 387 39.04 29.96 1.07
C ASN A 387 38.00 29.62 2.14
N LYS A 388 37.64 28.33 2.28
CA LYS A 388 36.63 27.80 3.21
C LYS A 388 35.30 28.57 3.13
N ARG A 389 34.77 28.71 1.91
CA ARG A 389 33.51 29.41 1.62
C ARG A 389 32.65 28.64 0.63
N VAL A 390 31.36 28.95 0.62
CA VAL A 390 30.42 28.46 -0.40
C VAL A 390 30.22 29.51 -1.49
N GLU A 391 30.06 29.07 -2.73
CA GLU A 391 29.88 29.92 -3.90
C GLU A 391 28.67 29.43 -4.71
N ILE A 392 27.90 30.34 -5.30
CA ILE A 392 26.84 30.01 -6.25
C ILE A 392 27.19 30.68 -7.58
N SER A 393 27.37 29.88 -8.62
CA SER A 393 27.72 30.36 -9.96
C SER A 393 26.48 30.96 -10.62
N GLN A 394 26.50 32.27 -10.88
CA GLN A 394 25.42 32.92 -11.60
C GLN A 394 25.90 34.22 -12.23
N ASN A 395 25.75 34.35 -13.54
CA ASN A 395 26.21 35.53 -14.27
C ASN A 395 25.31 36.73 -13.97
N ARG A 396 25.87 37.77 -13.34
CA ARG A 396 25.12 38.94 -12.89
C ARG A 396 24.51 39.76 -14.03
N ILE A 397 25.17 39.79 -15.18
CA ILE A 397 24.73 40.57 -16.35
C ILE A 397 23.56 39.85 -17.03
N ILE A 398 23.69 38.54 -17.25
CA ILE A 398 22.69 37.74 -17.97
C ILE A 398 21.50 37.42 -17.07
N ASN A 399 21.75 37.05 -15.81
CA ASN A 399 20.76 36.47 -14.90
C ASN A 399 20.52 37.35 -13.68
N LYS A 400 20.39 38.67 -13.89
CA LYS A 400 20.20 39.67 -12.83
C LYS A 400 19.11 39.29 -11.81
N ILE A 401 17.95 38.85 -12.29
CA ILE A 401 16.80 38.48 -11.43
C ILE A 401 17.13 37.28 -10.54
N LYS A 402 17.80 36.24 -11.08
CA LYS A 402 18.23 35.08 -10.30
C LYS A 402 19.25 35.49 -9.24
N CYS A 403 20.24 36.31 -9.61
CA CYS A 403 21.22 36.84 -8.66
C CYS A 403 20.56 37.67 -7.55
N ASP A 404 19.62 38.56 -7.89
CA ASP A 404 18.90 39.38 -6.91
C ASP A 404 18.10 38.50 -5.92
N ARG A 405 17.48 37.42 -6.40
CA ARG A 405 16.78 36.43 -5.56
C ARG A 405 17.72 35.67 -4.63
N ILE A 406 18.85 35.17 -5.15
CA ILE A 406 19.87 34.48 -4.33
C ILE A 406 20.41 35.41 -3.24
N ILE A 407 20.70 36.67 -3.59
CA ILE A 407 21.17 37.69 -2.65
C ILE A 407 20.14 37.96 -1.55
N ASP A 408 18.87 38.11 -1.92
CA ASP A 408 17.77 38.33 -0.96
C ASP A 408 17.64 37.15 0.02
N LEU A 409 17.71 35.91 -0.48
CA LEU A 409 17.74 34.71 0.37
C LEU A 409 18.90 34.78 1.37
N ILE A 410 20.13 35.02 0.89
CA ILE A 410 21.33 35.05 1.75
C ILE A 410 21.19 36.10 2.85
N LYS A 411 20.71 37.31 2.51
CA LYS A 411 20.48 38.39 3.47
C LYS A 411 19.43 38.01 4.52
N LYS A 412 18.29 37.44 4.09
CA LYS A 412 17.21 37.03 4.99
C LYS A 412 17.61 35.90 5.94
N MET A 413 18.50 35.00 5.50
CA MET A 413 19.10 33.97 6.35
C MET A 413 20.14 34.54 7.33
N GLY A 414 20.50 35.83 7.25
CA GLY A 414 21.45 36.47 8.16
C GLY A 414 22.93 36.35 7.76
N PHE A 415 23.22 35.92 6.53
CA PHE A 415 24.59 35.80 6.03
C PHE A 415 25.01 37.01 5.20
N THR A 416 26.32 37.26 5.17
CA THR A 416 26.94 38.27 4.31
C THR A 416 27.45 37.63 3.02
N TYR A 417 27.49 38.41 1.93
CA TYR A 417 27.93 37.91 0.63
C TYR A 417 28.84 38.93 -0.07
N TYR A 418 29.58 38.42 -1.04
CA TYR A 418 30.29 39.19 -2.06
C TYR A 418 29.84 38.69 -3.44
N GLN A 419 29.49 39.59 -4.35
CA GLN A 419 29.09 39.26 -5.71
C GLN A 419 30.11 39.83 -6.69
N ASP A 420 30.64 38.98 -7.56
CA ASP A 420 31.38 39.41 -8.76
C ASP A 420 30.51 39.24 -10.03
N ALA A 421 31.08 39.36 -11.22
CA ALA A 421 30.32 39.24 -12.47
C ALA A 421 29.75 37.83 -12.73
N LYS A 422 30.35 36.78 -12.16
CA LYS A 422 30.07 35.37 -12.48
C LYS A 422 29.54 34.56 -11.29
N LYS A 423 29.72 35.01 -10.04
CA LYS A 423 29.35 34.24 -8.86
C LYS A 423 29.07 35.08 -7.62
N ILE A 424 28.30 34.48 -6.71
CA ILE A 424 28.02 34.97 -5.36
C ILE A 424 28.82 34.12 -4.38
N SER A 425 29.66 34.74 -3.57
CA SER A 425 30.51 34.09 -2.57
C SER A 425 30.02 34.41 -1.16
N ILE A 426 29.90 33.40 -0.31
CA ILE A 426 29.46 33.53 1.09
C ILE A 426 30.59 33.03 1.99
N SER A 427 31.33 33.98 2.60
CA SER A 427 32.47 33.69 3.49
C SER A 427 31.99 33.26 4.88
N SER A 428 31.28 32.14 4.94
CA SER A 428 30.78 31.52 6.17
C SER A 428 31.42 30.16 6.37
N LYS A 429 32.27 30.05 7.40
CA LYS A 429 32.84 28.76 7.80
C LYS A 429 31.76 27.76 8.20
N GLN A 430 30.65 28.25 8.78
CA GLN A 430 29.50 27.44 9.16
C GLN A 430 28.87 26.76 7.93
N LEU A 431 28.53 27.54 6.89
CA LEU A 431 27.98 26.99 5.65
C LEU A 431 28.98 26.10 4.92
N TYR A 432 30.27 26.48 4.90
CA TYR A 432 31.31 25.63 4.33
C TYR A 432 31.32 24.24 4.99
N GLU A 433 31.27 24.15 6.32
CA GLU A 433 31.26 22.85 7.01
C GLU A 433 29.96 22.05 6.80
N ILE A 434 28.82 22.72 6.59
CA ILE A 434 27.55 22.06 6.25
C ILE A 434 27.59 21.45 4.84
N PHE A 435 28.20 22.13 3.88
CA PHE A 435 28.13 21.75 2.46
C PHE A 435 29.41 21.12 1.89
N LYS A 436 30.54 21.10 2.63
CA LYS A 436 31.84 20.57 2.15
C LYS A 436 31.79 19.11 1.70
N ASP A 437 30.85 18.34 2.24
CA ASP A 437 30.70 16.90 2.02
C ASP A 437 29.51 16.58 1.10
N MET A 438 28.96 17.58 0.40
CA MET A 438 27.84 17.40 -0.57
C MET A 438 28.25 16.62 -1.84
N GLY A 439 29.54 16.29 -1.97
CA GLY A 439 30.07 15.49 -3.07
C GLY A 439 30.24 16.26 -4.38
N HIS A 440 30.78 15.56 -5.39
CA HIS A 440 30.86 16.03 -6.76
C HIS A 440 29.50 15.95 -7.47
N SER A 441 29.41 16.47 -8.71
CA SER A 441 28.14 16.57 -9.45
C SER A 441 27.34 15.26 -9.59
N HIS A 442 28.01 14.11 -9.56
CA HIS A 442 27.41 12.78 -9.68
C HIS A 442 27.06 12.14 -8.31
N GLU A 443 27.48 12.74 -7.21
CA GLU A 443 27.31 12.23 -5.84
C GLU A 443 26.25 13.03 -5.05
N LYS A 444 25.75 14.13 -5.63
CA LYS A 444 24.77 15.01 -4.99
C LYS A 444 23.51 14.23 -4.62
N LEU A 445 22.95 14.54 -3.44
CA LEU A 445 21.69 13.98 -2.94
C LEU A 445 20.95 15.01 -2.07
N ILE A 446 19.67 14.76 -1.79
CA ILE A 446 18.86 15.56 -0.87
C ILE A 446 18.66 14.76 0.42
N ASN A 447 19.12 15.32 1.54
CA ASN A 447 18.98 14.68 2.84
C ASN A 447 17.51 14.39 3.20
N SER A 448 17.25 13.21 3.77
CA SER A 448 15.90 12.77 4.17
C SER A 448 15.21 13.73 5.13
N SER A 449 15.99 14.44 5.96
CA SER A 449 15.45 15.50 6.83
C SER A 449 14.77 16.62 6.04
N LEU A 450 15.19 16.91 4.81
CA LEU A 450 14.53 17.90 3.96
C LEU A 450 13.44 17.25 3.08
N LYS A 451 13.68 16.04 2.54
CA LYS A 451 12.72 15.31 1.70
C LYS A 451 11.41 14.98 2.42
N ASN A 452 11.41 14.92 3.75
CA ASN A 452 10.23 14.61 4.56
C ASN A 452 9.49 15.85 5.10
N ALA A 453 9.90 17.06 4.72
CA ALA A 453 9.22 18.29 5.11
C ALA A 453 7.84 18.42 4.46
N ASN A 454 7.04 19.36 4.96
CA ASN A 454 5.75 19.70 4.36
C ASN A 454 5.89 20.24 2.92
N LYS A 455 4.77 20.26 2.19
CA LYS A 455 4.76 20.66 0.77
C LYS A 455 5.31 22.07 0.52
N GLU A 456 5.10 23.01 1.42
CA GLU A 456 5.53 24.40 1.21
C GLU A 456 7.06 24.53 1.24
N VAL A 457 7.71 23.80 2.14
CA VAL A 457 9.17 23.68 2.19
C VAL A 457 9.69 22.95 0.95
N LEU A 458 9.07 21.85 0.58
CA LEU A 458 9.44 21.08 -0.62
C LEU A 458 9.30 21.91 -1.91
N PHE A 459 8.26 22.74 -2.05
CA PHE A 459 8.12 23.67 -3.17
C PHE A 459 9.23 24.72 -3.19
N SER A 460 9.67 25.19 -2.03
CA SER A 460 10.76 26.16 -1.93
C SER A 460 12.09 25.53 -2.39
N LEU A 461 12.35 24.27 -1.99
CA LEU A 461 13.48 23.48 -2.50
C LEU A 461 13.42 23.27 -4.01
N LEU A 462 12.29 22.80 -4.53
CA LEU A 462 12.08 22.60 -5.97
C LEU A 462 12.28 23.90 -6.75
N ASN A 463 11.83 25.04 -6.21
CA ASN A 463 12.02 26.31 -6.86
C ASN A 463 13.52 26.68 -7.01
N GLY A 464 14.35 26.44 -5.98
CA GLY A 464 15.80 26.62 -6.09
C GLY A 464 16.44 25.70 -7.13
N LEU A 465 16.08 24.41 -7.10
CA LEU A 465 16.58 23.40 -8.05
C LEU A 465 16.25 23.74 -9.51
N PHE A 466 14.98 24.05 -9.78
CA PHE A 466 14.50 24.32 -11.14
C PHE A 466 14.92 25.70 -11.66
N LEU A 467 15.11 26.70 -10.78
CA LEU A 467 15.68 27.97 -11.21
C LEU A 467 17.15 27.85 -11.62
N GLY A 468 17.89 26.88 -11.08
CA GLY A 468 19.23 26.52 -11.53
C GLY A 468 19.20 25.68 -12.81
N ASP A 469 18.81 24.41 -12.69
CA ASP A 469 18.96 23.38 -13.73
C ASP A 469 17.65 23.01 -14.47
N GLY A 470 16.58 23.79 -14.26
CA GLY A 470 15.30 23.56 -14.91
C GLY A 470 15.22 24.18 -16.30
N THR A 471 14.63 23.44 -17.24
CA THR A 471 14.29 23.95 -18.58
C THR A 471 12.87 24.53 -18.57
N PHE A 472 12.76 25.85 -18.67
CA PHE A 472 11.48 26.57 -18.73
C PHE A 472 11.04 26.80 -20.18
N LYS A 473 9.89 26.26 -20.58
CA LYS A 473 9.30 26.42 -21.91
C LYS A 473 7.78 26.50 -21.83
N ASN A 474 7.18 27.41 -22.60
CA ASN A 474 5.72 27.61 -22.68
C ASN A 474 5.08 27.90 -21.30
N GLY A 475 5.72 28.74 -20.49
CA GLY A 475 5.18 29.18 -19.20
C GLY A 475 5.28 28.15 -18.07
N LYS A 476 5.97 27.01 -18.28
CA LYS A 476 6.19 25.99 -17.24
C LYS A 476 7.56 25.34 -17.36
N TYR A 477 8.04 24.78 -16.25
CA TYR A 477 9.18 23.87 -16.27
C TYR A 477 8.78 22.54 -16.92
N GLN A 478 9.61 22.07 -17.84
CA GLN A 478 9.40 20.80 -18.55
C GLN A 478 10.32 19.71 -18.03
N ASN A 479 11.62 20.03 -17.92
CA ASN A 479 12.67 19.08 -17.56
C ASN A 479 13.55 19.67 -16.45
N TYR A 480 14.09 18.79 -15.61
CA TYR A 480 15.19 19.05 -14.69
C TYR A 480 16.33 18.11 -15.08
N THR A 481 17.57 18.62 -15.14
CA THR A 481 18.72 17.84 -15.60
C THR A 481 19.76 17.73 -14.48
N THR A 482 20.26 16.52 -14.23
CA THR A 482 21.33 16.27 -13.27
C THR A 482 22.17 15.08 -13.73
N ASN A 483 23.45 15.05 -13.34
CA ASN A 483 24.34 13.90 -13.56
C ASN A 483 24.36 12.93 -12.37
N SER A 484 23.68 13.25 -11.27
CA SER A 484 23.50 12.35 -10.13
C SER A 484 22.18 11.60 -10.26
N LYS A 485 22.24 10.27 -10.38
CA LYS A 485 21.05 9.40 -10.34
C LYS A 485 20.30 9.57 -9.03
N GLN A 486 21.01 9.60 -7.89
CA GLN A 486 20.39 9.77 -6.58
C GLN A 486 19.62 11.09 -6.49
N LEU A 487 20.18 12.19 -7.02
CA LEU A 487 19.49 13.48 -7.04
C LEU A 487 18.25 13.45 -7.95
N ALA A 488 18.30 12.73 -9.08
CA ALA A 488 17.13 12.58 -9.95
C ALA A 488 16.01 11.82 -9.22
N ASP A 489 16.35 10.71 -8.55
CA ASP A 489 15.44 9.89 -7.76
C ASP A 489 14.85 10.70 -6.59
N ASP A 490 15.67 11.50 -5.89
CA ASP A 490 15.24 12.38 -4.80
C ASP A 490 14.29 13.50 -5.30
N VAL A 491 14.57 14.08 -6.46
CA VAL A 491 13.68 15.10 -7.06
C VAL A 491 12.36 14.48 -7.49
N GLN A 492 12.36 13.28 -8.05
CA GLN A 492 11.13 12.55 -8.40
C GLN A 492 10.28 12.24 -7.15
N GLU A 493 10.91 11.79 -6.06
CA GLU A 493 10.25 11.60 -4.75
C GLU A 493 9.57 12.88 -4.27
N ILE A 494 10.28 14.01 -4.31
CA ILE A 494 9.76 15.29 -3.83
C ILE A 494 8.62 15.80 -4.72
N LEU A 495 8.74 15.65 -6.04
CA LEU A 495 7.67 15.96 -6.98
C LEU A 495 6.42 15.13 -6.67
N LEU A 496 6.57 13.82 -6.41
CA LEU A 496 5.47 12.93 -6.04
C LEU A 496 4.77 13.40 -4.76
N LYS A 497 5.53 13.75 -3.71
CA LYS A 497 5.02 14.32 -2.46
C LYS A 497 4.31 15.66 -2.68
N CYS A 498 4.76 16.47 -3.63
CA CYS A 498 4.08 17.70 -4.06
C CYS A 498 2.84 17.45 -4.95
N GLY A 499 2.51 16.20 -5.30
CA GLY A 499 1.39 15.86 -6.18
C GLY A 499 1.69 16.04 -7.67
N ILE A 500 2.97 16.08 -8.04
CA ILE A 500 3.46 16.23 -9.41
C ILE A 500 4.06 14.91 -9.88
N SER A 501 3.51 14.37 -10.95
CA SER A 501 4.03 13.15 -11.58
C SER A 501 5.22 13.47 -12.51
N ALA A 502 6.31 12.72 -12.37
CA ALA A 502 7.54 12.85 -13.15
C ALA A 502 8.14 11.47 -13.48
N VAL A 503 8.92 11.40 -14.56
CA VAL A 503 9.67 10.22 -15.01
C VAL A 503 11.12 10.66 -15.26
N ILE A 504 12.06 9.74 -15.01
CA ILE A 504 13.49 9.93 -15.17
C ILE A 504 13.92 9.35 -16.52
#